data_AF-A0A2K3KT23-F1
#
_entry.id   AF-A0A2K3KT23-F1
#
_cell.length_a   1.000
_cell.length_b   1.000
_cell.length_c   1.000
_cell.angle_alpha   90.00
_cell.angle_beta   90.00
_cell.angle_gamma   90.00
#
_symmetry.space_group_name_H-M   'P 1'
#
loop_
_entity.id
_entity.type
_entity.pdbx_description
1 polymer ?
#
loop_
_entity_poly.entity_id
_entity_poly.type
_entity_poly.pdbx_seq_one_letter_code
_entity_poly.pdbx_strand_id
1 'polypeptide(L)' 'MESNLILEAHKCDELKSVVQVTADPWCSCGGLAPDGTLVSVGGFLDGIRTIRYYGGPACNGNNNCDWREYNGAMNEDR' A
#
# COMPACT_ATOMS: atom_id res chain seq x y z
N MET A 1 -0.96 -34.74 -26.89
CA MET A 1 -0.28 -33.58 -27.49
C MET A 1 -1.13 -32.37 -27.11
N GLU A 2 -0.96 -31.91 -25.87
CA GLU A 2 -0.09 -30.76 -25.52
C GLU A 2 -0.74 -29.48 -26.06
N SER A 3 -1.19 -28.49 -25.27
CA SER A 3 -0.69 -28.05 -23.96
C SER A 3 -1.81 -27.40 -23.13
N ASN A 4 -1.93 -27.82 -21.87
CA ASN A 4 -2.51 -27.02 -20.80
C ASN A 4 -1.53 -25.90 -20.44
N LEU A 5 -1.85 -24.66 -20.80
CA LEU A 5 -1.14 -23.49 -20.27
C LEU A 5 -2.11 -22.31 -20.15
N ILE A 6 -3.15 -22.48 -19.33
CA ILE A 6 -3.80 -21.33 -18.69
C ILE A 6 -3.31 -21.39 -17.25
N LEU A 7 -2.24 -20.63 -16.97
CA LEU A 7 -1.75 -20.45 -15.61
C LEU A 7 -2.93 -19.97 -14.76
N GLU A 8 -3.21 -20.71 -13.69
CA GLU A 8 -4.21 -20.39 -12.70
C GLU A 8 -3.93 -19.02 -12.07
N ALA A 9 -4.74 -18.02 -12.41
CA ALA A 9 -4.85 -16.78 -11.64
C ALA A 9 -5.51 -17.01 -10.26
N HIS A 10 -5.86 -18.26 -9.93
CA HIS A 10 -6.65 -18.63 -8.76
C HIS A 10 -5.86 -18.69 -7.44
N LYS A 11 -4.54 -18.43 -7.44
CA LYS A 11 -3.71 -18.57 -6.23
C LYS A 11 -3.54 -17.28 -5.40
N CYS A 12 -3.99 -16.12 -5.89
CA CYS A 12 -3.95 -14.88 -5.10
C CYS A 12 -5.18 -14.69 -4.20
N ASP A 13 -6.31 -15.34 -4.49
CA ASP A 13 -7.58 -15.13 -3.75
C ASP A 13 -7.66 -15.91 -2.43
N GLU A 14 -6.78 -16.90 -2.21
CA GLU A 14 -6.73 -17.71 -0.98
C GLU A 14 -5.79 -17.13 0.09
N LEU A 15 -5.03 -16.06 -0.20
CA LEU A 15 -4.09 -15.46 0.74
C LEU A 15 -4.80 -14.38 1.60
N LYS A 16 -5.27 -14.78 2.79
CA LYS A 16 -5.72 -13.86 3.85
C LYS A 16 -4.54 -13.08 4.44
N SER A 17 -4.14 -12.01 3.73
CA SER A 17 -3.99 -10.63 4.21
C SER A 17 -3.30 -9.86 3.08
N VAL A 18 -4.05 -9.52 2.04
CA VAL A 18 -3.53 -8.58 1.05
C VAL A 18 -3.59 -7.21 1.69
N VAL A 19 -2.46 -6.77 2.24
CA VAL A 19 -2.20 -5.37 2.50
C VAL A 19 -2.22 -4.67 1.13
N GLN A 20 -3.23 -3.84 0.86
CA GLN A 20 -3.48 -3.26 -0.46
C GLN A 20 -2.80 -1.89 -0.57
N VAL A 21 -1.92 -1.76 -1.56
CA VAL A 21 -1.30 -0.50 -1.98
C VAL A 21 -1.94 -0.15 -3.31
N THR A 22 -2.64 0.98 -3.41
CA THR A 22 -3.45 1.36 -4.58
C THR A 22 -2.72 2.28 -5.55
N ALA A 23 -1.62 2.90 -5.13
CA ALA A 23 -0.77 3.74 -5.98
C ALA A 23 0.70 3.32 -5.87
N ASP A 24 1.49 3.46 -6.94
CA ASP A 24 2.86 2.92 -7.01
C ASP A 24 3.80 3.59 -5.95
N PRO A 25 4.33 2.84 -4.97
CA PRO A 25 5.18 3.38 -3.91
C PRO A 25 6.65 3.52 -4.32
N TRP A 26 7.02 3.15 -5.56
CA TRP A 26 8.41 3.18 -6.02
C TRP A 26 9.00 4.59 -5.95
N CYS A 27 10.24 4.70 -5.47
CA CYS A 27 10.91 5.98 -5.16
C CYS A 27 10.21 6.86 -4.11
N SER A 28 9.26 6.33 -3.33
CA SER A 28 8.73 7.05 -2.17
C SER A 28 9.80 7.24 -1.08
N CYS A 29 9.59 8.23 -0.22
CA CYS A 29 10.36 8.46 0.99
C CYS A 29 9.43 8.44 2.21
N GLY A 30 9.96 8.46 3.43
CA GLY A 30 9.11 8.33 4.60
C GLY A 30 9.84 8.28 5.94
N GLY A 31 9.08 8.13 7.02
CA GLY A 31 9.58 8.05 8.38
C GLY A 31 8.63 7.33 9.33
N LEU A 32 9.11 7.01 10.53
CA LEU A 32 8.33 6.40 11.61
C LEU A 32 7.91 7.46 12.63
N ALA A 33 6.62 7.50 12.94
CA ALA A 33 6.08 8.31 14.02
C ALA A 33 6.27 7.62 15.39
N PRO A 34 6.34 8.38 16.51
CA PRO A 34 6.52 7.81 17.85
C PRO A 34 5.43 6.84 18.29
N ASP A 35 4.24 6.90 17.69
CA ASP A 35 3.12 5.99 17.97
C ASP A 35 3.21 4.67 17.20
N GLY A 36 4.28 4.46 16.42
CA GLY A 36 4.50 3.27 15.60
C GLY A 36 3.89 3.34 14.20
N THR A 37 3.39 4.50 13.76
CA THR A 37 2.91 4.68 12.39
C THR A 37 4.06 4.89 11.41
N LEU A 38 4.15 4.07 10.36
CA LEU A 38 4.97 4.33 9.18
C LEU A 38 4.25 5.30 8.26
N VAL A 39 4.91 6.41 7.94
CA VAL A 39 4.46 7.41 6.97
C VAL A 39 5.32 7.28 5.72
N SER A 40 4.71 7.00 4.58
CA SER A 40 5.34 6.99 3.26
C SER A 40 4.71 8.07 2.38
N VAL A 41 5.53 8.77 1.61
CA VAL A 41 5.13 9.91 0.80
C VAL A 41 5.80 9.88 -0.57
N GLY A 42 5.04 10.28 -1.59
CA GLY A 42 5.47 10.23 -2.98
C GLY A 42 5.39 8.83 -3.56
N GLY A 43 6.02 8.62 -4.71
CA GLY A 43 5.87 7.40 -5.49
C GLY A 43 6.14 7.64 -6.97
N PHE A 44 5.89 6.62 -7.79
CA PHE A 44 6.00 6.70 -9.25
C PHE A 44 4.60 6.83 -9.88
N LEU A 45 4.50 7.48 -11.04
CA LEU A 45 3.23 7.69 -11.77
C LEU A 45 2.06 8.19 -10.89
N ASP A 46 1.10 7.32 -10.59
CA ASP A 46 -0.09 7.62 -9.79
C ASP A 46 0.23 7.84 -8.31
N GLY A 47 1.38 7.36 -7.83
CA GLY A 47 1.87 7.52 -6.47
C GLY A 47 2.58 8.85 -6.18
N ILE A 48 2.90 9.67 -7.19
CA ILE A 48 3.75 10.87 -7.01
C ILE A 48 3.17 11.89 -6.02
N ARG A 49 1.83 11.93 -5.86
CA ARG A 49 1.12 12.81 -4.93
C ARG A 49 0.39 12.03 -3.83
N THR A 50 0.91 10.87 -3.45
CA THR A 50 0.27 10.00 -2.45
C THR A 50 0.93 10.11 -1.08
N ILE A 51 0.11 10.09 -0.03
CA ILE A 51 0.52 9.88 1.37
C ILE A 51 -0.03 8.52 1.82
N ARG A 52 0.80 7.67 2.43
CA ARG A 52 0.44 6.34 2.92
C ARG A 52 0.79 6.20 4.39
N TYR A 53 -0.14 5.66 5.18
CA TYR A 53 0.08 5.36 6.59
C TYR A 53 -0.13 3.88 6.88
N TYR A 54 0.81 3.27 7.57
CA TYR A 54 0.72 1.87 8.02
C TYR A 54 1.04 1.75 9.51
N GLY A 55 0.39 0.82 10.21
CA GLY A 55 0.67 0.55 11.62
C GLY A 55 0.11 1.59 12.60
N GLY A 56 0.79 1.71 13.73
CA GLY A 56 0.41 2.58 14.84
C GLY A 56 -0.92 2.20 15.51
N PRO A 57 -1.63 3.16 16.13
CA PRO A 57 -2.88 2.93 16.86
C PRO A 57 -3.98 2.27 16.03
N ALA A 58 -3.97 2.45 14.71
CA ALA A 58 -4.96 1.86 13.80
C ALA A 58 -4.74 0.36 13.54
N CYS A 59 -3.58 -0.19 13.93
CA CYS A 59 -3.23 -1.60 13.77
C CYS A 59 -3.35 -2.39 15.09
N ASN A 60 -3.86 -1.79 16.16
CA ASN A 60 -3.93 -2.45 17.47
C ASN A 60 -5.11 -3.44 17.57
N GLY A 61 -4.79 -4.73 17.59
CA GLY A 61 -5.58 -5.77 18.25
C GLY A 61 -6.39 -6.71 17.36
N ASN A 62 -6.73 -6.31 16.13
CA ASN A 62 -7.70 -7.06 15.30
C ASN A 62 -7.12 -7.64 14.00
N ASN A 63 -5.78 -7.67 13.83
CA ASN A 63 -5.08 -8.11 12.61
C ASN A 63 -5.55 -7.41 11.30
N ASN A 64 -6.32 -6.32 11.42
CA ASN A 64 -6.84 -5.56 10.30
C ASN A 64 -5.96 -4.32 10.09
N CYS A 65 -4.71 -4.58 9.73
CA CYS A 65 -3.69 -3.56 9.51
C CYS A 65 -3.50 -3.37 8.01
N ASP A 66 -4.30 -2.50 7.41
CA ASP A 66 -4.16 -2.13 6.01
C ASP A 66 -3.55 -0.73 5.85
N TRP A 67 -3.08 -0.43 4.65
CA TRP A 67 -2.64 0.93 4.34
C TRP A 67 -3.82 1.90 4.36
N ARG A 68 -3.58 3.07 4.92
CA ARG A 68 -4.45 4.24 4.73
C ARG A 68 -3.77 5.13 3.71
N GLU A 69 -4.26 5.10 2.48
CA GLU A 69 -3.71 5.87 1.37
C GLU A 69 -4.57 7.09 1.02
N TYR A 70 -3.89 8.20 0.75
CA TYR A 70 -4.50 9.45 0.31
C TYR A 70 -3.82 9.87 -1.00
N ASN A 71 -4.38 9.41 -2.12
CA ASN A 71 -3.89 9.74 -3.46
C ASN A 71 -4.26 11.20 -3.81
N GLY A 72 -3.32 11.95 -4.37
CA GLY A 72 -3.53 13.36 -4.72
C GLY A 72 -3.54 14.32 -3.52
N ALA A 73 -3.10 13.89 -2.34
CA ALA A 73 -3.09 14.71 -1.12
C ALA A 73 -2.02 15.79 -1.12
N MET A 74 -1.00 15.67 -1.98
CA MET A 74 0.02 16.70 -2.18
C MET A 74 -0.41 17.68 -3.26
N ASN A 75 -0.85 18.87 -2.86
CA ASN A 75 -1.07 20.00 -3.75
C ASN A 75 0.12 20.96 -3.65
N GLU A 76 0.52 21.51 -4.80
CA GLU A 76 1.50 22.59 -4.86
C GLU A 76 0.74 23.92 -4.82
N ASP A 77 0.26 24.30 -3.64
CA ASP A 77 -0.13 25.68 -3.34
C ASP A 77 1.14 26.42 -2.89
N ARG A 78 2.00 26.77 -3.85
CA ARG A 78 3.17 27.62 -3.61
C ARG A 78 2.85 29.08 -3.86
#